data_AF-A0A069EWA6-F1
#
_entry.id   AF-A0A069EWA6-F1
#
_cell.length_a   1.000
_cell.length_b   1.000
_cell.length_c   1.000
_cell.angle_alpha   90.00
_cell.angle_beta   90.00
_cell.angle_gamma   90.00
#
_symmetry.space_group_name_H-M   'P 1'
#
loop_
_entity.id
_entity.type
_entity.pdbx_description
1 polymer ?
#
loop_
_entity_poly.entity_id
_entity_poly.type
_entity_poly.pdbx_seq_one_letter_code
_entity_poly.pdbx_strand_id
1 'polypeptide(L)'
;MNLLKLIGWEVERVTKPYLILISLLVVTQFAWLGYFLWSETALYEEIRRTGTPDYVLTFGNYIGGTPFILSIGFAVAAMFLYSFWIWYRDFQGRGTFMMRLLMLPQQRMFVFAAKLATMILMVLGLFSIQWIALKLQYVAFTSWFDSQMIPVRGAFDQIVAYDGTLMIMYPGSVFNFFIHQLLIMLVILFIFAFVLLERSLWQRTIWAQLLSALTIGAVIGLPLLGFLAIENELFMEETLLVFGLLLAFWFVGTVWMGRRQLKQKLSV
;
A
#
# COMPACT_ATOMS: atom_id res chain seq x y z
N MET A 1 -8.89 23.54 17.07
CA MET A 1 -8.53 23.17 15.69
C MET A 1 -9.29 21.91 15.32
N ASN A 2 -10.11 21.92 14.26
CA ASN A 2 -10.91 20.77 13.85
C ASN A 2 -10.05 19.74 13.09
N LEU A 3 -10.37 18.45 13.24
CA LEU A 3 -9.69 17.34 12.58
C LEU A 3 -9.63 17.50 11.05
N LEU A 4 -10.68 18.03 10.42
CA LEU A 4 -10.71 18.29 8.97
C LEU A 4 -9.65 19.29 8.51
N LYS A 5 -9.39 20.34 9.30
CA LYS A 5 -8.33 21.32 8.98
C LYS A 5 -6.95 20.69 9.09
N LEU A 6 -6.75 19.83 10.10
CA LEU A 6 -5.51 19.06 10.28
C LEU A 6 -5.26 18.11 9.10
N ILE A 7 -6.30 17.40 8.64
CA ILE A 7 -6.20 16.54 7.45
C ILE A 7 -5.85 17.37 6.23
N GLY A 8 -6.53 18.48 5.99
CA GLY A 8 -6.24 19.36 4.84
C GLY A 8 -4.78 19.81 4.80
N TRP A 9 -4.24 20.21 5.96
CA TRP A 9 -2.83 20.62 6.07
C TRP A 9 -1.85 19.48 5.80
N GLU A 10 -2.12 18.28 6.30
CA GLU A 10 -1.26 17.13 6.00
C GLU A 10 -1.37 16.72 4.53
N VAL A 11 -2.57 16.67 3.96
CA VAL A 11 -2.80 16.37 2.53
C VAL A 11 -2.06 17.35 1.62
N GLU A 12 -2.17 18.66 1.86
CA GLU A 12 -1.50 19.69 1.06
C GLU A 12 0.03 19.47 1.03
N ARG A 13 0.61 19.09 2.18
CA ARG A 13 2.04 18.81 2.30
C ARG A 13 2.47 17.54 1.55
N VAL A 14 1.60 16.54 1.49
CA VAL A 14 1.86 15.25 0.80
C VAL A 14 1.61 15.37 -0.70
N THR A 15 0.78 16.32 -1.13
CA THR A 15 0.26 16.40 -2.51
C THR A 15 1.38 16.48 -3.54
N LYS A 16 2.42 17.29 -3.32
CA LYS A 16 3.54 17.43 -4.28
C LYS A 16 4.32 16.12 -4.51
N PRO A 17 4.92 15.48 -3.47
CA PRO A 17 5.62 14.22 -3.68
C PRO A 17 4.69 13.11 -4.19
N TYR A 18 3.42 13.13 -3.79
CA TYR A 18 2.42 12.16 -4.26
C TYR A 18 2.10 12.32 -5.75
N LEU A 19 1.93 13.54 -6.25
CA LEU A 19 1.73 13.80 -7.67
C LEU A 19 2.93 13.40 -8.52
N ILE A 20 4.15 13.62 -8.02
CA ILE A 20 5.38 13.13 -8.67
C ILE A 20 5.34 11.61 -8.78
N LEU A 21 4.97 10.91 -7.69
CA LEU A 21 4.87 9.45 -7.67
C LEU A 21 3.86 8.93 -8.70
N ILE A 22 2.65 9.51 -8.72
CA ILE A 22 1.61 9.15 -9.69
C ILE A 22 2.09 9.39 -11.12
N SER A 23 2.70 10.55 -11.37
CA SER A 23 3.12 10.92 -12.73
C SER A 23 4.19 9.95 -13.23
N LEU A 24 5.19 9.65 -12.40
CA LEU A 24 6.23 8.68 -12.73
C LEU A 24 5.61 7.30 -13.00
N LEU A 25 4.69 6.86 -12.15
CA LEU A 25 4.02 5.58 -12.32
C LEU A 25 3.26 5.47 -13.64
N VAL A 26 2.41 6.45 -13.94
CA VAL A 26 1.57 6.43 -15.15
C VAL A 26 2.47 6.52 -16.38
N VAL A 27 3.45 7.42 -16.39
CA VAL A 27 4.39 7.56 -17.52
C VAL A 27 5.13 6.26 -17.78
N THR A 28 5.66 5.61 -16.74
CA THR A 28 6.39 4.33 -16.89
C THR A 28 5.48 3.23 -17.45
N GLN A 29 4.27 3.07 -16.92
CA GLN A 29 3.36 2.01 -17.38
C GLN A 29 2.88 2.22 -18.82
N PHE A 30 2.56 3.47 -19.21
CA PHE A 30 2.15 3.77 -20.58
C PHE A 30 3.32 3.73 -21.57
N ALA A 31 4.53 4.13 -21.16
CA ALA A 31 5.73 3.95 -21.98
C ALA A 31 6.02 2.47 -22.21
N TRP A 32 5.89 1.64 -21.16
CA TRP A 32 6.00 0.18 -21.29
C TRP A 32 4.93 -0.39 -22.22
N LEU A 33 3.68 0.09 -22.15
CA LEU A 33 2.62 -0.34 -23.06
C LEU A 33 3.01 -0.04 -24.51
N GLY A 34 3.42 1.19 -24.82
CA GLY A 34 3.83 1.56 -26.17
C GLY A 34 4.96 0.69 -26.72
N TYR A 35 5.99 0.44 -25.90
CA TYR A 35 7.08 -0.47 -26.25
C TYR A 35 6.60 -1.91 -26.48
N PHE A 36 5.77 -2.43 -25.58
CA PHE A 36 5.22 -3.78 -25.65
C PHE A 36 4.39 -3.97 -26.92
N LEU A 37 3.48 -3.02 -27.22
CA LEU A 37 2.66 -3.07 -28.43
C LEU A 37 3.54 -3.13 -29.69
N TRP A 38 4.59 -2.31 -29.75
CA TRP A 38 5.50 -2.28 -30.89
C TRP A 38 6.30 -3.59 -31.03
N SER A 39 6.94 -4.07 -29.95
CA SER A 39 7.75 -5.29 -30.03
C SER A 39 6.91 -6.50 -30.41
N GLU A 40 5.69 -6.59 -29.88
CA GLU A 40 4.81 -7.73 -30.12
C GLU A 40 4.22 -7.74 -31.53
N THR A 41 3.91 -6.57 -32.09
CA THR A 41 3.53 -6.49 -33.51
C THR A 41 4.66 -6.94 -34.43
N ALA A 42 5.90 -6.53 -34.15
CA ALA A 42 7.06 -6.92 -34.95
C ALA A 42 7.32 -8.43 -34.87
N LEU A 43 7.22 -9.00 -33.66
CA LEU A 43 7.35 -10.44 -33.43
C LEU A 43 6.25 -11.22 -34.18
N TYR A 44 5.00 -10.76 -34.10
CA TYR A 44 3.88 -11.42 -34.76
C TYR A 44 4.03 -11.44 -36.29
N GLU A 45 4.53 -10.35 -36.89
CA GLU A 45 4.82 -10.32 -38.32
C GLU A 45 5.90 -11.34 -38.73
N GLU A 46 6.93 -11.53 -37.91
CA GLU A 46 7.98 -12.52 -38.16
C GLU A 46 7.45 -13.97 -38.06
N ILE A 47 6.63 -14.24 -37.04
CA ILE A 47 5.95 -15.53 -36.83
C ILE A 47 5.02 -15.83 -38.01
N ARG A 48 4.28 -14.83 -38.50
CA ARG A 48 3.39 -14.97 -39.65
C ARG A 48 4.15 -15.30 -40.94
N ARG A 49 5.37 -14.76 -41.11
CA ARG A 49 6.24 -15.06 -42.26
C ARG A 49 6.84 -16.47 -42.19
N THR A 50 7.10 -16.97 -40.98
CA THR A 50 7.71 -18.30 -40.75
C THR A 50 6.69 -19.44 -40.69
N GLY A 51 5.38 -19.13 -40.63
CA GLY A 51 4.29 -20.09 -40.82
C GLY A 51 3.89 -20.88 -39.57
N THR A 52 4.32 -20.46 -38.38
CA THR A 52 3.91 -21.08 -37.11
C THR A 52 2.54 -20.53 -36.65
N PRO A 53 1.50 -21.37 -36.47
CA PRO A 53 0.12 -20.87 -36.38
C PRO A 53 -0.39 -20.53 -34.96
N ASP A 54 0.34 -20.82 -33.89
CA ASP A 54 -0.22 -20.79 -32.52
C ASP A 54 0.34 -19.68 -31.61
N TYR A 55 0.52 -18.46 -32.13
CA TYR A 55 0.85 -17.32 -31.26
C TYR A 55 -0.41 -16.68 -30.70
N VAL A 56 -0.59 -16.77 -29.38
CA VAL A 56 -1.74 -16.20 -28.69
C VAL A 56 -1.26 -15.15 -27.70
N LEU A 57 -1.68 -13.91 -27.91
CA LEU A 57 -1.34 -12.81 -27.04
C LEU A 57 -2.42 -12.61 -25.96
N THR A 58 -1.99 -12.38 -24.72
CA THR A 58 -2.90 -12.04 -23.62
C THR A 58 -2.44 -10.75 -22.95
N PHE A 59 -3.38 -10.00 -22.36
CA PHE A 59 -3.04 -8.82 -21.57
C PHE A 59 -2.20 -9.16 -20.33
N GLY A 60 -2.26 -10.40 -19.85
CA GLY A 60 -1.38 -10.92 -18.80
C GLY A 60 0.10 -10.85 -19.16
N ASN A 61 0.46 -11.01 -20.44
CA ASN A 61 1.85 -10.87 -20.89
C ASN A 61 2.39 -9.45 -20.72
N TYR A 62 1.52 -8.44 -20.91
CA TYR A 62 1.86 -7.03 -20.69
C TYR A 62 2.05 -6.73 -19.19
N ILE A 63 1.08 -7.15 -18.36
CA ILE A 63 1.08 -6.95 -16.90
C ILE A 63 2.25 -7.67 -16.25
N GLY A 64 2.55 -8.89 -16.70
CA GLY A 64 3.67 -9.70 -16.22
C GLY A 64 5.04 -9.15 -16.60
N GLY A 65 5.10 -8.10 -17.42
CA GLY A 65 6.35 -7.45 -17.79
C GLY A 65 7.05 -6.81 -16.59
N THR A 66 8.36 -7.04 -16.48
CA THR A 66 9.20 -6.50 -15.41
C THR A 66 8.99 -4.99 -15.16
N PRO A 67 8.90 -4.12 -16.18
CA PRO A 67 8.69 -2.68 -15.95
C PRO A 67 7.35 -2.36 -15.30
N PHE A 68 6.30 -3.11 -15.63
CA PHE A 68 4.98 -2.93 -15.02
C PHE A 68 5.02 -3.32 -13.54
N ILE A 69 5.56 -4.49 -13.21
CA ILE A 69 5.70 -4.98 -11.83
C ILE A 69 6.56 -4.04 -10.99
N LEU A 70 7.71 -3.59 -11.52
CA LEU A 70 8.60 -2.67 -10.83
C LEU A 70 7.94 -1.31 -10.56
N SER A 71 7.12 -0.80 -11.48
CA SER A 71 6.42 0.47 -11.29
C SER A 71 5.45 0.42 -10.09
N ILE A 72 4.74 -0.70 -9.94
CA ILE A 72 3.82 -0.93 -8.83
C ILE A 72 4.61 -1.12 -7.53
N GLY A 73 5.65 -1.97 -7.55
CA GLY A 73 6.52 -2.20 -6.39
C GLY A 73 7.16 -0.91 -5.88
N PHE A 74 7.61 -0.05 -6.79
CA PHE A 74 8.16 1.27 -6.45
C PHE A 74 7.12 2.16 -5.75
N ALA A 75 5.88 2.19 -6.24
CA ALA A 75 4.83 2.98 -5.60
C ALA A 75 4.44 2.46 -4.21
N VAL A 76 4.35 1.14 -4.05
CA VAL A 76 4.10 0.52 -2.73
C VAL A 76 5.25 0.86 -1.77
N ALA A 77 6.51 0.71 -2.20
CA ALA A 77 7.68 1.03 -1.40
C ALA A 77 7.72 2.53 -1.02
N ALA A 78 7.40 3.42 -1.97
CA ALA A 78 7.33 4.86 -1.73
C ALA A 78 6.26 5.22 -0.69
N MET A 79 5.10 4.56 -0.70
CA MET A 79 4.04 4.75 0.29
C MET A 79 4.45 4.28 1.69
N PHE A 80 5.17 3.17 1.79
CA PHE A 80 5.72 2.73 3.07
C PHE A 80 6.78 3.71 3.59
N LEU A 81 7.73 4.12 2.74
CA LEU A 81 8.75 5.11 3.10
C LEU A 81 8.09 6.42 3.55
N TYR A 82 7.05 6.86 2.86
CA TYR A 82 6.29 8.06 3.23
C TYR A 82 5.61 7.92 4.60
N SER A 83 5.11 6.74 4.94
CA SER A 83 4.52 6.44 6.25
C SER A 83 5.51 6.64 7.40
N PHE A 84 6.81 6.37 7.17
CA PHE A 84 7.86 6.74 8.11
C PHE A 84 8.10 8.25 8.07
N TRP A 85 8.33 8.80 6.87
CA TRP A 85 8.72 10.19 6.66
C TRP A 85 7.76 11.21 7.29
N ILE A 86 6.45 10.97 7.20
CA ILE A 86 5.42 11.86 7.77
C ILE A 86 5.60 12.07 9.28
N TRP A 87 6.14 11.07 9.98
CA TRP A 87 6.50 11.18 11.39
C TRP A 87 7.87 11.82 11.56
N TYR A 88 8.91 11.31 10.89
CA TYR A 88 10.29 11.81 11.04
C TYR A 88 10.44 13.30 10.78
N ARG A 89 9.76 13.84 9.77
CA ARG A 89 9.77 15.27 9.45
C ARG A 89 9.33 16.12 10.65
N ASP A 90 8.26 15.70 11.31
CA ASP A 90 7.72 16.43 12.46
C ASP A 90 8.64 16.33 13.68
N PHE A 91 9.45 15.27 13.77
CA PHE A 91 10.49 15.10 14.80
C PHE A 91 11.79 15.87 14.51
N GLN A 92 12.14 16.15 13.24
CA GLN A 92 13.39 16.84 12.85
C GLN A 92 13.34 18.37 12.98
N GLY A 93 12.17 18.95 13.22
CA GLY A 93 12.03 20.39 13.48
C GLY A 93 12.68 20.78 14.82
N ARG A 94 13.94 21.24 14.78
CA ARG A 94 14.70 21.74 15.95
C ARG A 94 14.06 22.93 16.70
N GLY A 95 12.96 23.50 16.18
CA GLY A 95 12.28 24.63 16.81
C GLY A 95 10.84 24.30 17.13
N THR A 96 10.54 24.13 18.43
CA THR A 96 9.27 24.39 19.15
C THR A 96 7.90 23.99 18.54
N PHE A 97 7.74 23.53 17.30
CA PHE A 97 6.44 23.30 16.67
C PHE A 97 5.80 22.01 17.18
N MET A 98 6.55 20.90 17.25
CA MET A 98 6.04 19.68 17.85
C MET A 98 5.86 19.82 19.37
N MET A 99 6.73 20.58 20.05
CA MET A 99 6.53 20.92 21.47
C MET A 99 5.29 21.80 21.69
N ARG A 100 5.03 22.81 20.84
CA ARG A 100 3.82 23.65 20.89
C ARG A 100 2.57 22.86 20.52
N LEU A 101 2.65 21.94 19.56
CA LEU A 101 1.55 21.06 19.16
C LEU A 101 1.22 20.01 20.24
N LEU A 102 2.24 19.52 20.97
CA LEU A 102 2.10 18.63 22.12
C LEU A 102 1.69 19.34 23.42
N MET A 103 1.94 20.66 23.52
CA MET A 103 1.53 21.55 24.63
C MET A 103 0.12 22.14 24.45
N LEU A 104 -0.46 22.09 23.26
CA LEU A 104 -1.86 22.50 23.06
C LEU A 104 -2.80 21.55 23.82
N PRO A 105 -3.77 22.07 24.60
CA PRO A 105 -4.73 21.28 25.39
C PRO A 105 -5.71 20.44 24.53
N GLN A 106 -5.56 20.48 23.20
CA GLN A 106 -6.38 19.70 22.26
C GLN A 106 -5.74 18.33 21.95
N GLN A 107 -6.58 17.30 21.85
CA GLN A 107 -6.20 15.89 21.94
C GLN A 107 -5.10 15.50 20.94
N ARG A 108 -3.91 15.12 21.43
CA ARG A 108 -2.78 14.55 20.68
C ARG A 108 -3.18 13.42 19.71
N MET A 109 -4.31 12.78 19.97
CA MET A 109 -4.93 11.76 19.13
C MET A 109 -5.45 12.31 17.78
N PHE A 110 -5.83 13.58 17.68
CA PHE A 110 -6.28 14.17 16.42
C PHE A 110 -5.14 14.32 15.40
N VAL A 111 -3.90 14.54 15.86
CA VAL A 111 -2.72 14.57 14.99
C VAL A 111 -2.46 13.17 14.43
N PHE A 112 -2.52 12.15 15.30
CA PHE A 112 -2.40 10.76 14.88
C PHE A 112 -3.49 10.38 13.86
N ALA A 113 -4.75 10.70 14.16
CA ALA A 113 -5.89 10.43 13.28
C ALA A 113 -5.78 11.17 11.95
N ALA A 114 -5.30 12.42 11.94
CA ALA A 114 -5.12 13.19 10.72
C ALA A 114 -4.04 12.57 9.81
N LYS A 115 -2.91 12.13 10.38
CA LYS A 115 -1.86 11.43 9.61
C LYS A 115 -2.34 10.10 9.05
N LEU A 116 -3.06 9.32 9.86
CA LEU A 116 -3.63 8.05 9.43
C LEU A 116 -4.64 8.25 8.31
N ALA A 117 -5.57 9.19 8.46
CA ALA A 117 -6.54 9.54 7.43
C ALA A 117 -5.86 10.01 6.14
N THR A 118 -4.81 10.82 6.25
CA THR A 118 -4.02 11.29 5.10
C THR A 118 -3.38 10.11 4.36
N MET A 119 -2.76 9.17 5.08
CA MET A 119 -2.18 7.98 4.47
C MET A 119 -3.23 7.10 3.78
N ILE A 120 -4.38 6.89 4.42
CA ILE A 120 -5.49 6.13 3.85
C ILE A 120 -6.00 6.79 2.55
N LEU A 121 -6.19 8.11 2.56
CA LEU A 121 -6.60 8.86 1.37
C LEU A 121 -5.60 8.71 0.23
N MET A 122 -4.30 8.78 0.51
CA MET A 122 -3.25 8.64 -0.51
C MET A 122 -3.19 7.21 -1.08
N VAL A 123 -3.34 6.20 -0.25
CA VAL A 123 -3.41 4.80 -0.70
C VAL A 123 -4.65 4.56 -1.57
N LEU A 124 -5.83 5.02 -1.13
CA LEU A 124 -7.08 4.90 -1.88
C LEU A 124 -7.02 5.67 -3.21
N GLY A 125 -6.45 6.87 -3.20
CA GLY A 125 -6.23 7.65 -4.43
C GLY A 125 -5.31 6.92 -5.41
N LEU A 126 -4.27 6.25 -4.91
CA LEU A 126 -3.30 5.54 -5.75
C LEU A 126 -3.97 4.33 -6.40
N PHE A 127 -4.74 3.56 -5.63
CA PHE A 127 -5.54 2.46 -6.17
C PHE A 127 -6.56 2.93 -7.20
N SER A 128 -7.23 4.07 -6.95
CA SER A 128 -8.20 4.63 -7.88
C SER A 128 -7.55 4.98 -9.22
N ILE A 129 -6.39 5.63 -9.19
CA ILE A 129 -5.64 5.99 -10.40
C ILE A 129 -5.12 4.75 -11.12
N GLN A 130 -4.60 3.77 -10.39
CA GLN A 130 -4.14 2.50 -10.94
C GLN A 130 -5.26 1.74 -11.64
N TRP A 131 -6.46 1.70 -11.06
CA TRP A 131 -7.61 1.06 -11.67
C TRP A 131 -8.00 1.72 -12.99
N ILE A 132 -8.06 3.06 -13.01
CA ILE A 132 -8.35 3.83 -14.22
C ILE A 132 -7.27 3.59 -15.27
N ALA A 133 -6.00 3.67 -14.89
CA ALA A 133 -4.86 3.44 -15.78
C ALA A 133 -4.90 2.03 -16.39
N LEU A 134 -5.15 0.99 -15.58
CA LEU A 134 -5.21 -0.39 -16.02
C LEU A 134 -6.36 -0.61 -17.02
N LYS A 135 -7.54 -0.06 -16.76
CA LYS A 135 -8.68 -0.12 -17.70
C LYS A 135 -8.36 0.60 -19.02
N LEU A 136 -7.74 1.78 -18.96
CA LEU A 136 -7.32 2.51 -20.17
C LEU A 136 -6.26 1.74 -20.96
N GLN A 137 -5.29 1.13 -20.29
CA GLN A 137 -4.26 0.29 -20.90
C GLN A 137 -4.87 -0.94 -21.58
N TYR A 138 -5.87 -1.58 -20.96
CA TYR A 138 -6.58 -2.71 -21.57
C TYR A 138 -7.33 -2.31 -22.85
N VAL A 139 -8.02 -1.15 -22.83
CA VAL A 139 -8.70 -0.62 -24.01
C VAL A 139 -7.70 -0.29 -25.12
N ALA A 140 -6.58 0.37 -24.79
CA ALA A 140 -5.52 0.67 -25.75
C ALA A 140 -4.89 -0.60 -26.33
N PHE A 141 -4.65 -1.62 -25.50
CA PHE A 141 -4.11 -2.91 -25.89
C PHE A 141 -5.03 -3.65 -26.87
N THR A 142 -6.30 -3.82 -26.49
CA THR A 142 -7.27 -4.56 -27.32
C THR A 142 -7.55 -3.84 -28.64
N SER A 143 -7.74 -2.52 -28.62
CA SER A 143 -7.97 -1.73 -29.84
C SER A 143 -6.78 -1.74 -30.81
N TRP A 144 -5.54 -1.69 -30.29
CA TRP A 144 -4.35 -1.76 -31.12
C TRP A 144 -4.23 -3.10 -31.85
N PHE A 145 -4.33 -4.21 -31.12
CA PHE A 145 -4.18 -5.54 -31.72
C PHE A 145 -5.35 -5.93 -32.63
N ASP A 146 -6.57 -5.50 -32.32
CA ASP A 146 -7.73 -5.70 -33.20
C ASP A 146 -7.53 -5.00 -34.56
N SER A 147 -6.99 -3.76 -34.54
CA SER A 147 -6.67 -3.02 -35.78
C SER A 147 -5.61 -3.72 -36.65
N GLN A 148 -4.74 -4.52 -36.04
CA GLN A 148 -3.67 -5.28 -36.71
C GLN A 148 -4.09 -6.73 -37.02
N MET A 149 -5.35 -7.11 -36.75
CA MET A 149 -5.89 -8.47 -36.89
C MET A 149 -5.09 -9.53 -36.11
N ILE A 150 -4.48 -9.14 -34.98
CA ILE A 150 -3.71 -10.04 -34.13
C ILE A 150 -4.65 -10.67 -33.10
N PRO A 151 -4.71 -12.02 -32.99
CA PRO A 151 -5.63 -12.68 -32.08
C PRO A 151 -5.22 -12.45 -30.62
N VAL A 152 -6.09 -11.76 -29.87
CA VAL A 152 -5.97 -11.57 -28.43
C VAL A 152 -6.96 -12.50 -27.70
N ARG A 153 -6.54 -13.12 -26.60
CA ARG A 153 -7.42 -13.91 -25.73
C ARG A 153 -7.55 -13.31 -24.32
N GLY A 154 -8.72 -13.57 -23.74
CA GLY A 154 -9.05 -13.28 -22.34
C GLY A 154 -9.83 -11.98 -22.16
N ALA A 155 -10.95 -12.07 -21.44
CA ALA A 155 -11.65 -10.90 -20.95
C ALA A 155 -10.88 -10.26 -19.79
N PHE A 156 -11.02 -8.94 -19.61
CA PHE A 156 -10.35 -8.20 -18.53
C PHE A 156 -10.51 -8.89 -17.16
N ASP A 157 -11.74 -9.30 -16.82
CA ASP A 157 -12.06 -9.86 -15.51
C ASP A 157 -11.42 -11.24 -15.29
N GLN A 158 -11.25 -12.03 -16.36
CA GLN A 158 -10.55 -13.30 -16.28
C GLN A 158 -9.06 -13.07 -16.00
N ILE A 159 -8.44 -12.14 -16.72
CA ILE A 159 -7.01 -11.86 -16.60
C ILE A 159 -6.67 -11.29 -15.22
N VAL A 160 -7.51 -10.41 -14.67
CA VAL A 160 -7.36 -9.90 -13.31
C VAL A 160 -7.53 -10.98 -12.24
N ALA A 161 -8.43 -11.96 -12.47
CA ALA A 161 -8.65 -13.05 -11.54
C ALA A 161 -7.52 -14.11 -11.56
N TYR A 162 -6.87 -14.32 -12.71
CA TYR A 162 -5.78 -15.28 -12.86
C TYR A 162 -4.41 -14.73 -12.45
N ASP A 163 -4.23 -13.41 -12.46
CA ASP A 163 -2.99 -12.79 -12.01
C ASP A 163 -3.02 -12.60 -10.48
N GLY A 164 -2.20 -13.38 -9.75
CA GLY A 164 -2.16 -13.35 -8.30
C GLY A 164 -1.75 -12.01 -7.69
N THR A 165 -1.00 -11.17 -8.42
CA THR A 165 -0.58 -9.85 -7.95
C THR A 165 -1.73 -8.85 -8.08
N LEU A 166 -2.43 -8.90 -9.22
CA LEU A 166 -3.61 -8.09 -9.47
C LEU A 166 -4.79 -8.51 -8.60
N MET A 167 -4.95 -9.79 -8.28
CA MET A 167 -6.04 -10.27 -7.41
C MET A 167 -6.01 -9.64 -6.01
N ILE A 168 -4.82 -9.35 -5.48
CA ILE A 168 -4.63 -8.69 -4.17
C ILE A 168 -4.97 -7.19 -4.27
N MET A 169 -4.63 -6.55 -5.39
CA MET A 169 -4.90 -5.12 -5.61
C MET A 169 -6.34 -4.85 -6.07
N TYR A 170 -6.96 -5.84 -6.71
CA TYR A 170 -8.26 -5.76 -7.36
C TYR A 170 -9.13 -6.95 -6.96
N PRO A 171 -9.62 -6.92 -5.71
CA PRO A 171 -10.46 -8.00 -5.22
C PRO A 171 -11.78 -8.05 -5.99
N GLY A 172 -12.17 -9.25 -6.44
CA GLY A 172 -13.42 -9.50 -7.16
C GLY A 172 -14.70 -9.30 -6.33
N SER A 173 -14.59 -8.91 -5.07
CA SER A 173 -15.70 -8.66 -4.15
C SER A 173 -15.45 -7.40 -3.32
N VAL A 174 -16.52 -6.62 -3.10
CA VAL A 174 -16.53 -5.45 -2.21
C VAL A 174 -16.11 -5.82 -0.79
N PHE A 175 -16.47 -7.00 -0.32
CA PHE A 175 -16.05 -7.48 1.01
C PHE A 175 -14.53 -7.70 1.07
N ASN A 176 -13.98 -8.36 0.05
CA ASN A 176 -12.53 -8.56 -0.05
C ASN A 176 -11.80 -7.22 -0.18
N PHE A 177 -12.37 -6.23 -0.89
CA PHE A 177 -11.83 -4.86 -0.94
C PHE A 177 -11.66 -4.26 0.45
N PHE A 178 -12.68 -4.33 1.31
CA PHE A 178 -12.59 -3.81 2.67
C PHE A 178 -11.55 -4.57 3.52
N ILE A 179 -11.44 -5.89 3.37
CA ILE A 179 -10.42 -6.69 4.07
C ILE A 179 -9.01 -6.24 3.66
N HIS A 180 -8.73 -6.14 2.36
CA HIS A 180 -7.41 -5.72 1.87
C HIS A 180 -7.09 -4.30 2.36
N GLN A 181 -8.06 -3.40 2.33
CA GLN A 181 -7.87 -2.03 2.82
C GLN A 181 -7.62 -1.97 4.34
N LEU A 182 -8.27 -2.85 5.11
CA LEU A 182 -8.06 -2.98 6.55
C LEU A 182 -6.67 -3.55 6.87
N LEU A 183 -6.19 -4.53 6.10
CA LEU A 183 -4.83 -5.07 6.23
C LEU A 183 -3.77 -3.99 5.94
N ILE A 184 -3.93 -3.22 4.86
CA ILE A 184 -3.02 -2.11 4.55
C ILE A 184 -3.04 -1.05 5.67
N MET A 185 -4.22 -0.74 6.19
CA MET A 185 -4.36 0.18 7.32
C MET A 185 -3.60 -0.32 8.56
N LEU A 186 -3.67 -1.62 8.86
CA LEU A 186 -2.93 -2.23 9.96
C LEU A 186 -1.42 -2.11 9.76
N VAL A 187 -0.90 -2.37 8.56
CA VAL A 187 0.53 -2.18 8.25
C VAL A 187 0.96 -0.73 8.52
N ILE A 188 0.16 0.26 8.09
CA ILE A 188 0.45 1.68 8.36
C ILE A 188 0.41 1.98 9.86
N LEU A 189 -0.56 1.44 10.60
CA LEU A 189 -0.65 1.58 12.05
C LEU A 189 0.57 0.97 12.76
N PHE A 190 1.07 -0.16 12.28
CA PHE A 190 2.30 -0.77 12.79
C PHE A 190 3.52 0.12 12.56
N ILE A 191 3.66 0.70 11.36
CA ILE A 191 4.72 1.67 11.07
C ILE A 191 4.60 2.88 12.01
N PHE A 192 3.39 3.39 12.22
CA PHE A 192 3.17 4.52 13.11
C PHE A 192 3.53 4.18 14.56
N ALA A 193 3.12 3.01 15.05
CA ALA A 193 3.49 2.53 16.38
C ALA A 193 5.00 2.37 16.51
N PHE A 194 5.67 1.85 15.48
CA PHE A 194 7.13 1.68 15.43
C PHE A 194 7.85 3.01 15.58
N VAL A 195 7.51 3.99 14.74
CA VAL A 195 8.19 5.28 14.77
C VAL A 195 7.96 5.99 16.09
N LEU A 196 6.75 5.91 16.65
CA LEU A 196 6.46 6.46 17.97
C LEU A 196 7.29 5.79 19.07
N LEU A 197 7.42 4.46 19.06
CA LEU A 197 8.24 3.69 20.02
C LEU A 197 9.70 4.04 19.95
N GLU A 198 10.27 4.00 18.75
CA GLU A 198 11.67 4.33 18.52
C GLU A 198 11.95 5.73 19.07
N ARG A 199 11.10 6.73 18.75
CA ARG A 199 11.28 8.10 19.19
C ARG A 199 11.06 8.32 20.68
N SER A 200 10.12 7.60 21.29
CA SER A 200 9.93 7.63 22.74
C SER A 200 11.13 7.07 23.51
N LEU A 201 11.93 6.20 22.90
CA LEU A 201 13.08 5.52 23.54
C LEU A 201 14.42 6.16 23.15
N TRP A 202 14.50 6.84 21.99
CA TRP A 202 15.73 7.42 21.46
C TRP A 202 16.41 8.43 22.40
N GLN A 203 15.64 9.18 23.19
CA GLN A 203 16.23 10.11 24.18
C GLN A 203 16.89 9.41 25.37
N ARG A 204 16.67 8.10 25.56
CA ARG A 204 17.16 7.35 26.72
C ARG A 204 18.21 6.29 26.38
N THR A 205 18.31 5.81 25.14
CA THR A 205 19.20 4.68 24.83
C THR A 205 19.54 4.56 23.35
N ILE A 206 20.80 4.22 23.02
CA ILE A 206 21.28 3.89 21.66
C ILE A 206 20.55 2.64 21.10
N TRP A 207 20.06 1.76 21.99
CA TRP A 207 19.33 0.53 21.66
C TRP A 207 17.85 0.74 21.30
N ALA A 208 17.38 1.98 21.17
CA ALA A 208 15.97 2.31 20.96
C ALA A 208 15.36 1.61 19.72
N GLN A 209 16.11 1.51 18.62
CA GLN A 209 15.66 0.85 17.38
C GLN A 209 15.48 -0.67 17.55
N LEU A 210 16.41 -1.31 18.25
CA LEU A 210 16.34 -2.74 18.51
C LEU A 210 15.19 -3.06 19.47
N LEU A 211 14.99 -2.23 20.50
CA LEU A 211 13.92 -2.42 21.47
C LEU A 211 12.52 -2.13 20.88
N SER A 212 12.39 -1.12 20.03
CA SER A 212 11.14 -0.84 19.31
C SER A 212 10.80 -1.97 18.33
N ALA A 213 11.79 -2.45 17.57
CA ALA A 213 11.62 -3.60 16.68
C ALA A 213 11.20 -4.86 17.45
N LEU A 214 11.85 -5.15 18.59
CA LEU A 214 11.54 -6.32 19.41
C LEU A 214 10.14 -6.23 20.04
N THR A 215 9.75 -5.06 20.57
CA THR A 215 8.40 -4.89 21.14
C THR A 215 7.30 -5.04 20.09
N ILE A 216 7.50 -4.55 18.87
CA ILE A 216 6.53 -4.75 17.79
C ILE A 216 6.56 -6.18 17.27
N GLY A 217 7.76 -6.75 17.13
CA GLY A 217 7.96 -8.16 16.81
C GLY A 217 7.25 -9.07 17.81
N ALA A 218 7.22 -8.72 19.10
CA ALA A 218 6.47 -9.46 20.11
C ALA A 218 4.94 -9.27 19.97
N VAL A 219 4.48 -8.04 19.71
CA VAL A 219 3.05 -7.76 19.50
C VAL A 219 2.48 -8.48 18.27
N ILE A 220 3.29 -8.65 17.22
CA ILE A 220 2.89 -9.38 16.00
C ILE A 220 3.16 -10.88 16.14
N GLY A 221 4.34 -11.24 16.64
CA GLY A 221 4.83 -12.60 16.67
C GLY A 221 4.11 -13.49 17.69
N LEU A 222 3.79 -12.98 18.89
CA LEU A 222 3.14 -13.80 19.91
C LEU A 222 1.73 -14.27 19.49
N PRO A 223 0.85 -13.39 18.95
CA PRO A 223 -0.47 -13.83 18.50
C PRO A 223 -0.39 -14.71 17.24
N LEU A 224 0.58 -14.48 16.34
CA LEU A 224 0.80 -15.30 15.15
C LEU A 224 1.29 -16.71 15.51
N LEU A 225 2.25 -16.83 16.43
CA LEU A 225 2.73 -18.13 16.91
C LEU A 225 1.62 -18.90 17.62
N GLY A 226 0.77 -18.21 18.38
CA GLY A 226 -0.44 -18.79 18.97
C GLY A 226 -1.42 -19.30 17.91
N PHE A 227 -1.61 -18.55 16.81
CA PHE A 227 -2.42 -19.00 15.68
C PHE A 227 -1.83 -20.24 15.01
N LEU A 228 -0.55 -20.22 14.64
CA LEU A 228 0.12 -21.36 13.98
C LEU A 228 0.13 -22.63 14.83
N ALA A 229 0.12 -22.50 16.16
CA ALA A 229 0.06 -23.64 17.07
C ALA A 229 -1.33 -24.32 17.11
N ILE A 230 -2.39 -23.57 16.81
CA ILE A 230 -3.79 -24.03 16.95
C ILE A 230 -4.48 -24.18 15.57
N GLU A 231 -3.88 -23.65 14.49
CA GLU A 231 -4.44 -23.65 13.13
C GLU A 231 -4.84 -25.04 12.64
N ASN A 232 -4.04 -26.08 12.95
CA ASN A 232 -4.33 -27.46 12.54
C ASN A 232 -5.52 -28.09 13.28
N GLU A 233 -5.99 -27.46 14.36
CA GLU A 233 -7.11 -27.94 15.19
C GLU A 233 -8.41 -27.16 14.94
N LEU A 234 -8.36 -26.08 14.15
CA LEU A 234 -9.50 -25.18 13.92
C LEU A 234 -10.22 -25.51 12.61
N PHE A 235 -11.55 -25.47 12.64
CA PHE A 235 -12.36 -25.53 11.41
C PHE A 235 -12.28 -24.21 10.63
N MET A 236 -12.53 -24.25 9.31
CA MET A 236 -12.43 -23.10 8.41
C MET A 236 -13.16 -21.83 8.92
N GLU A 237 -14.35 -21.99 9.50
CA GLU A 237 -15.14 -20.89 10.07
C GLU A 237 -14.54 -20.35 11.37
N GLU A 238 -14.00 -21.23 12.21
CA GLU A 238 -13.32 -20.86 13.46
C GLU A 238 -11.99 -20.17 13.17
N THR A 239 -11.25 -20.62 12.16
CA THR A 239 -10.01 -19.99 11.67
C THR A 239 -10.26 -18.55 11.22
N LEU A 240 -11.33 -18.29 10.47
CA LEU A 240 -11.72 -16.94 10.05
C LEU A 240 -12.08 -16.05 11.26
N LEU A 241 -12.80 -16.60 12.24
CA LEU A 241 -13.20 -15.88 13.44
C LEU A 241 -11.98 -15.53 14.31
N VAL A 242 -11.09 -16.50 14.55
CA VAL A 242 -9.82 -16.31 15.28
C VAL A 242 -8.95 -15.29 14.57
N PHE A 243 -8.82 -15.37 13.25
CA PHE A 243 -8.06 -14.39 12.46
C PHE A 243 -8.67 -12.98 12.57
N GLY A 244 -9.99 -12.84 12.48
CA GLY A 244 -10.68 -11.56 12.69
C GLY A 244 -10.46 -10.97 14.09
N LEU A 245 -10.51 -11.80 15.14
CA LEU A 245 -10.23 -11.38 16.51
C LEU A 245 -8.77 -10.96 16.69
N LEU A 246 -7.82 -11.66 16.07
CA LEU A 246 -6.40 -11.30 16.07
C LEU A 246 -6.17 -9.93 15.41
N LEU A 247 -6.78 -9.68 14.25
CA LEU A 247 -6.71 -8.37 13.59
C LEU A 247 -7.31 -7.26 14.46
N ALA A 248 -8.45 -7.50 15.09
CA ALA A 248 -9.06 -6.55 16.02
C ALA A 248 -8.18 -6.28 17.24
N PHE A 249 -7.58 -7.32 17.81
CA PHE A 249 -6.62 -7.20 18.92
C PHE A 249 -5.40 -6.38 18.51
N TRP A 250 -4.83 -6.63 17.33
CA TRP A 250 -3.72 -5.83 16.78
C TRP A 250 -4.11 -4.37 16.55
N PHE A 251 -5.30 -4.12 16.01
CA PHE A 251 -5.81 -2.76 15.81
C PHE A 251 -5.91 -2.01 17.15
N VAL A 252 -6.58 -2.61 18.14
CA VAL A 252 -6.77 -2.00 19.46
C VAL A 252 -5.43 -1.82 20.16
N GLY A 253 -4.56 -2.83 20.10
CA GLY A 253 -3.22 -2.82 20.70
C GLY A 253 -2.34 -1.71 20.14
N THR A 254 -2.25 -1.58 18.82
CA THR A 254 -1.43 -0.54 18.15
C THR A 254 -1.96 0.87 18.42
N VAL A 255 -3.28 1.08 18.36
CA VAL A 255 -3.92 2.36 18.68
C VAL A 255 -3.72 2.72 20.16
N TRP A 256 -3.89 1.76 21.07
CA TRP A 256 -3.66 1.97 22.50
C TRP A 256 -2.20 2.30 22.80
N MET A 257 -1.26 1.59 22.18
CA MET A 257 0.17 1.81 22.33
C MET A 257 0.58 3.19 21.80
N GLY A 258 0.03 3.62 20.64
CA GLY A 258 0.19 4.98 20.13
C GLY A 258 -0.35 6.03 21.09
N ARG A 259 -1.55 5.83 21.64
CA ARG A 259 -2.16 6.74 22.63
C ARG A 259 -1.34 6.84 23.91
N ARG A 260 -0.85 5.71 24.43
CA ARG A 260 -0.05 5.65 25.67
C ARG A 260 1.25 6.42 25.52
N GLN A 261 1.96 6.24 24.42
CA GLN A 261 3.23 6.92 24.17
C GLN A 261 3.08 8.41 23.97
N LEU A 262 2.04 8.82 23.22
CA LEU A 262 1.69 10.22 23.08
C LEU A 262 1.33 10.87 24.43
N LYS A 263 0.85 10.13 25.42
CA LYS A 263 0.47 10.65 26.75
C LYS A 263 1.60 10.62 27.79
N GLN A 264 2.37 9.54 27.88
CA GLN A 264 3.24 9.27 29.03
C GLN A 264 4.73 9.59 28.84
N LYS A 265 5.24 9.70 27.60
CA LYS A 265 6.70 9.77 27.36
C LYS A 265 7.17 10.84 26.37
N LEU A 266 6.25 11.58 25.77
CA LEU A 266 6.52 12.80 25.00
C LEU A 266 6.19 14.08 25.81
N SER A 267 6.26 14.00 27.15
CA SER A 267 6.48 15.20 27.97
C SER A 267 7.97 15.45 28.01
N VAL A 268 8.35 16.65 27.55
CA VAL A 268 9.68 17.26 27.52
C VAL A 268 10.70 16.64 28.47
#